data_AF-A0A963QNK8-F1
#
_entry.id   AF-A0A963QNK8-F1
#
_cell.length_a   1.000
_cell.length_b   1.000
_cell.length_c   1.000
_cell.angle_alpha   90.00
_cell.angle_beta   90.00
_cell.angle_gamma   90.00
#
_symmetry.space_group_name_H-M   'P 1'
#
loop_
_entity.id
_entity.type
_entity.pdbx_description
1 polymer ?
#
loop_
_entity_poly.entity_id
_entity_poly.type
_entity_poly.pdbx_seq_one_letter_code
_entity_poly.pdbx_strand_id
1 'polypeptide(L)'
;MRRITITSVLGLLLAGCGATAADSAPLEDEAGFLAGCRAELVEATPQAASWADAYCADEWQFAGKAVPMADALVALAPEAGSTVVADMRAPLTSVQWSSATEGKFGDLTTALSGSGRISFNWQKQMGEVPYRLFQALRIRGVTLETLGCPTFMGPSLGREKVMLVKPEGRIPFVLAVYSRYAPTGTEYGVYEVDADFSGAVPDRAALAAGRYPGGGGRAFAGEPTGWVADCPDPEN
;
A
#
# COMPACT_ATOMS: atom_id res chain seq x y z
N MET A 1 -41.36 63.45 -23.78
CA MET A 1 -40.41 62.83 -22.83
C MET A 1 -40.76 61.35 -22.75
N ARG A 2 -39.96 60.47 -23.37
CA ARG A 2 -40.25 59.05 -23.60
C ARG A 2 -39.18 58.24 -22.85
N ARG A 3 -39.57 57.47 -21.83
CA ARG A 3 -38.65 56.67 -21.00
C ARG A 3 -38.21 55.42 -21.77
N ILE A 4 -36.90 55.23 -21.88
CA ILE A 4 -36.24 54.07 -22.46
C ILE A 4 -35.91 53.13 -21.29
N THR A 5 -36.38 51.88 -21.35
CA THR A 5 -36.02 50.82 -20.41
C THR A 5 -34.88 50.01 -21.03
N ILE A 6 -33.70 50.03 -20.42
CA ILE A 6 -32.54 49.21 -20.81
C ILE A 6 -32.55 47.97 -19.92
N THR A 7 -32.71 46.79 -20.54
CA THR A 7 -32.60 45.49 -19.88
C THR A 7 -31.18 44.98 -20.07
N SER A 8 -30.38 45.01 -18.99
CA SER A 8 -29.03 44.42 -18.97
C SER A 8 -29.10 42.92 -18.72
N VAL A 9 -28.65 42.11 -19.68
CA VAL A 9 -28.41 40.67 -19.49
C VAL A 9 -26.94 40.50 -19.12
N LEU A 10 -26.69 40.10 -17.87
CA LEU A 10 -25.36 39.74 -17.36
C LEU A 10 -25.12 38.26 -17.67
N GLY A 11 -24.31 37.97 -18.69
CA GLY A 11 -23.84 36.62 -18.98
C GLY A 11 -22.68 36.26 -18.07
N LEU A 12 -22.91 35.34 -17.12
CA LEU A 12 -21.84 34.68 -16.36
C LEU A 12 -21.21 33.58 -17.23
N LEU A 13 -19.97 33.81 -17.68
CA LEU A 13 -19.09 32.76 -18.18
C LEU A 13 -18.34 32.15 -16.98
N LEU A 14 -18.80 31.00 -16.51
CA LEU A 14 -18.03 30.13 -15.61
C LEU A 14 -17.06 29.32 -16.47
N ALA A 15 -15.84 29.84 -16.64
CA ALA A 15 -14.73 29.08 -17.20
C ALA A 15 -14.23 28.10 -16.13
N GLY A 16 -14.19 26.81 -16.48
CA GLY A 16 -13.96 25.69 -15.58
C GLY A 16 -12.60 25.72 -14.88
N CYS A 17 -12.62 25.46 -13.57
CA CYS A 17 -11.46 24.95 -12.86
C CYS A 17 -11.12 23.58 -13.45
N GLY A 18 -9.99 23.49 -14.14
CA GLY A 18 -9.30 22.21 -14.28
C GLY A 18 -8.87 21.78 -12.87
N ALA A 19 -9.53 20.77 -12.32
CA ALA A 19 -9.07 20.10 -11.13
C ALA A 19 -7.78 19.34 -11.51
N THR A 20 -6.63 19.97 -11.29
CA THR A 20 -5.42 19.21 -10.97
C THR A 20 -5.80 18.28 -9.83
N ALA A 21 -5.75 16.96 -10.07
CA ALA A 21 -5.88 15.97 -9.01
C ALA A 21 -4.92 16.39 -7.88
N ALA A 22 -5.49 16.84 -6.77
CA ALA A 22 -4.70 17.28 -5.64
C ALA A 22 -3.93 16.05 -5.17
N ASP A 23 -2.60 16.14 -5.24
CA ASP A 23 -1.73 15.25 -4.48
C ASP A 23 -2.19 15.38 -3.04
N SER A 24 -2.92 14.38 -2.56
CA SER A 24 -3.69 14.51 -1.34
C SER A 24 -2.68 14.54 -0.20
N ALA A 25 -2.52 15.72 0.41
CA ALA A 25 -1.65 15.87 1.56
C ALA A 25 -1.98 14.79 2.61
N PRO A 26 -0.99 14.27 3.35
CA PRO A 26 -1.21 13.30 4.41
C PRO A 26 -2.37 13.74 5.32
N LEU A 27 -3.27 12.82 5.65
CA LEU A 27 -4.33 13.08 6.64
C LEU A 27 -3.77 13.25 8.06
N GLU A 28 -2.60 12.67 8.30
CA GLU A 28 -1.89 12.69 9.56
C GLU A 28 -0.48 13.24 9.35
N ASP A 29 -0.08 14.20 10.21
CA ASP A 29 1.29 14.69 10.26
C ASP A 29 2.15 13.87 11.23
N GLU A 30 3.46 14.09 11.22
CA GLU A 30 4.40 13.36 12.06
C GLU A 30 4.05 13.46 13.56
N ALA A 31 3.63 14.65 14.02
CA ALA A 31 3.30 14.85 15.42
C ALA A 31 2.07 14.04 15.84
N GLY A 32 1.03 14.00 15.01
CA GLY A 32 -0.15 13.17 15.21
C GLY A 32 0.20 11.67 15.25
N PHE A 33 0.97 11.21 14.27
CA PHE A 33 1.40 9.81 14.19
C PHE A 33 2.20 9.38 15.42
N LEU A 34 3.22 10.15 15.82
CA LEU A 34 4.07 9.82 16.97
C LEU A 34 3.27 9.74 18.28
N ALA A 35 2.33 10.66 18.47
CA ALA A 35 1.46 10.66 19.64
C ALA A 35 0.54 9.43 19.67
N GLY A 36 -0.09 9.09 18.55
CA GLY A 36 -0.96 7.93 18.41
C GLY A 36 -0.22 6.62 18.62
N CYS A 37 0.91 6.44 17.91
CA CYS A 37 1.76 5.26 18.03
C CYS A 37 2.23 5.03 19.47
N ARG A 38 2.70 6.08 20.16
CA ARG A 38 3.12 5.96 21.56
C ARG A 38 1.97 5.52 22.46
N ALA A 39 0.80 6.14 22.31
CA ALA A 39 -0.36 5.84 23.14
C ALA A 39 -0.77 4.36 22.99
N GLU A 40 -0.90 3.89 21.74
CA GLU A 40 -1.27 2.50 21.43
C GLU A 40 -0.22 1.51 21.97
N LEU A 41 1.06 1.79 21.73
CA LEU A 41 2.14 0.91 22.15
C LEU A 41 2.24 0.78 23.68
N VAL A 42 2.09 1.89 24.41
CA VAL A 42 2.14 1.90 25.88
C VAL A 42 0.88 1.28 26.49
N GLU A 43 -0.28 1.46 25.86
CA GLU A 43 -1.51 0.79 26.27
C GLU A 43 -1.38 -0.73 26.14
N ALA A 44 -0.90 -1.21 24.99
CA ALA A 44 -0.69 -2.63 24.75
C ALA A 44 0.45 -3.21 25.61
N THR A 45 1.53 -2.45 25.80
CA THR A 45 2.75 -2.86 26.52
C THR A 45 3.25 -1.72 27.41
N PRO A 46 2.82 -1.63 28.68
CA PRO A 46 3.20 -0.51 29.56
C PRO A 46 4.72 -0.34 29.75
N GLN A 47 5.49 -1.42 29.65
CA GLN A 47 6.95 -1.38 29.76
C GLN A 47 7.62 -0.72 28.55
N ALA A 48 6.88 -0.55 27.44
CA ALA A 48 7.37 0.12 26.25
C ALA A 48 7.55 1.63 26.43
N ALA A 49 6.99 2.23 27.49
CA ALA A 49 7.03 3.68 27.71
C ALA A 49 8.43 4.29 27.69
N SER A 50 9.48 3.51 28.00
CA SER A 50 10.87 3.95 28.00
C SER A 50 11.53 3.95 26.61
N TRP A 51 10.99 3.24 25.63
CA TRP A 51 11.53 3.13 24.27
C TRP A 51 10.52 3.46 23.16
N ALA A 52 9.27 3.75 23.52
CA ALA A 52 8.17 4.02 22.58
C ALA A 52 8.46 5.17 21.62
N ASP A 53 9.07 6.27 22.09
CA ASP A 53 9.36 7.43 21.23
C ASP A 53 10.34 7.07 20.10
N ALA A 54 11.38 6.30 20.41
CA ALA A 54 12.36 5.87 19.42
C ALA A 54 11.74 4.89 18.42
N TYR A 55 11.00 3.90 18.92
CA TYR A 55 10.28 2.95 18.08
C TYR A 55 9.30 3.66 17.12
N CYS A 56 8.48 4.58 17.64
CA CYS A 56 7.52 5.32 16.81
C CYS A 56 8.21 6.25 15.81
N ALA A 57 9.35 6.84 16.15
CA ALA A 57 10.15 7.60 15.19
C ALA A 57 10.66 6.71 14.05
N ASP A 58 11.14 5.50 14.35
CA ASP A 58 11.58 4.54 13.33
C ASP A 58 10.41 4.08 12.43
N GLU A 59 9.25 3.79 13.01
CA GLU A 59 8.03 3.45 12.27
C GLU A 59 7.59 4.58 11.32
N TRP A 60 7.67 5.83 11.76
CA TRP A 60 7.41 6.99 10.90
C TRP A 60 8.40 7.06 9.73
N GLN A 61 9.69 6.85 9.99
CA GLN A 61 10.71 6.84 8.93
C GLN A 61 10.50 5.70 7.93
N PHE A 62 10.11 4.50 8.39
CA PHE A 62 9.83 3.37 7.52
C PHE A 62 8.53 3.56 6.72
N ALA A 63 7.50 4.19 7.28
CA ALA A 63 6.33 4.63 6.53
C ALA A 63 6.71 5.67 5.46
N GLY A 64 7.57 6.64 5.83
CA GLY A 64 8.16 7.62 4.94
C GLY A 64 8.89 7.00 3.73
N LYS A 65 9.60 5.88 3.92
CA LYS A 65 10.26 5.15 2.83
C LYS A 65 9.29 4.41 1.91
N ALA A 66 8.11 4.04 2.42
CA ALA A 66 7.06 3.36 1.65
C ALA A 66 6.12 4.35 0.92
N VAL A 67 6.18 5.64 1.23
CA VAL A 67 5.38 6.72 0.60
C VAL A 67 5.34 6.60 -0.93
N PRO A 68 6.49 6.57 -1.65
CA PRO A 68 6.44 6.54 -3.10
C PRO A 68 5.74 5.29 -3.64
N MET A 69 5.86 4.16 -2.92
CA MET A 69 5.21 2.90 -3.30
C MET A 69 3.70 2.98 -3.09
N ALA A 70 3.25 3.58 -1.99
CA ALA A 70 1.84 3.84 -1.74
C ALA A 70 1.23 4.73 -2.84
N ASP A 71 1.93 5.82 -3.21
CA ASP A 71 1.49 6.74 -4.26
C ASP A 71 1.40 6.03 -5.62
N ALA A 72 2.39 5.20 -5.96
CA ALA A 72 2.40 4.39 -7.16
C ALA A 72 1.21 3.41 -7.23
N LEU A 73 0.89 2.73 -6.12
CA LEU A 73 -0.23 1.80 -6.04
C LEU A 73 -1.59 2.51 -6.15
N VAL A 74 -1.75 3.68 -5.52
CA VAL A 74 -2.97 4.48 -5.64
C VAL A 74 -3.13 5.04 -7.06
N ALA A 75 -2.05 5.48 -7.70
CA ALA A 75 -2.09 5.97 -9.08
C ALA A 75 -2.45 4.89 -10.10
N LEU A 76 -2.11 3.63 -9.82
CA LEU A 76 -2.50 2.47 -10.63
C LEU A 76 -3.98 2.12 -10.51
N ALA A 77 -4.62 2.44 -9.38
CA ALA A 77 -6.04 2.15 -9.20
C ALA A 77 -6.88 2.96 -10.21
N PRO A 78 -7.70 2.30 -11.07
CA PRO A 78 -8.54 3.00 -12.02
C PRO A 78 -9.47 4.00 -11.34
N GLU A 79 -9.78 5.11 -12.02
CA GLU A 79 -10.84 6.01 -11.56
C GLU A 79 -12.20 5.30 -11.52
N ALA A 80 -13.07 5.71 -10.60
CA ALA A 80 -14.42 5.18 -10.52
C ALA A 80 -15.16 5.32 -11.86
N GLY A 81 -15.70 4.21 -12.38
CA GLY A 81 -16.38 4.18 -13.67
C GLY A 81 -15.48 3.87 -14.87
N SER A 82 -14.16 3.80 -14.68
CA SER A 82 -13.23 3.19 -15.65
C SER A 82 -13.17 1.67 -15.46
N THR A 83 -12.71 0.92 -16.45
CA THR A 83 -12.67 -0.56 -16.39
C THR A 83 -11.29 -1.16 -16.64
N VAL A 84 -10.30 -0.39 -17.10
CA VAL A 84 -9.00 -0.95 -17.51
C VAL A 84 -7.85 0.02 -17.23
N VAL A 85 -6.78 -0.48 -16.60
CA VAL A 85 -5.44 0.14 -16.66
C VAL A 85 -4.77 -0.36 -17.94
N ALA A 86 -4.97 0.35 -19.06
CA ALA A 86 -4.49 -0.13 -20.37
C ALA A 86 -2.94 -0.16 -20.44
N ASP A 87 -2.29 0.74 -19.71
CA ASP A 87 -0.84 0.78 -19.56
C ASP A 87 -0.48 1.02 -18.09
N MET A 88 -0.11 -0.06 -17.39
CA MET A 88 0.32 0.02 -15.99
C MET A 88 1.63 0.78 -15.80
N ARG A 89 2.44 0.97 -16.84
CA ARG A 89 3.73 1.67 -16.70
C ARG A 89 3.57 3.17 -16.69
N ALA A 90 2.58 3.68 -17.41
CA ALA A 90 2.34 5.12 -17.53
C ALA A 90 2.27 5.87 -16.18
N PRO A 91 1.52 5.39 -15.15
CA PRO A 91 1.51 6.06 -13.85
C PRO A 91 2.77 5.81 -13.00
N LEU A 92 3.63 4.86 -13.38
CA LEU A 92 4.80 4.43 -12.59
C LEU A 92 6.08 5.15 -13.00
N THR A 93 6.07 6.47 -12.93
CA THR A 93 7.17 7.35 -13.39
C THR A 93 8.46 7.21 -12.59
N SER A 94 8.37 6.76 -11.33
CA SER A 94 9.53 6.49 -10.48
C SER A 94 10.18 5.12 -10.72
N VAL A 95 9.58 4.26 -11.55
CA VAL A 95 10.16 2.96 -11.89
C VAL A 95 11.15 3.11 -13.05
N GLN A 96 12.38 2.64 -12.83
CA GLN A 96 13.40 2.50 -13.85
C GLN A 96 13.24 1.17 -14.57
N TRP A 97 12.50 1.19 -15.68
CA TRP A 97 12.20 -0.02 -16.47
C TRP A 97 13.43 -0.52 -17.24
N SER A 98 13.77 -1.80 -17.06
CA SER A 98 14.81 -2.51 -17.81
C SER A 98 14.22 -3.32 -18.98
N SER A 99 12.93 -3.65 -18.93
CA SER A 99 12.23 -4.38 -19.98
C SER A 99 10.77 -3.91 -20.11
N ALA A 100 9.96 -4.64 -20.88
CA ALA A 100 8.52 -4.40 -20.98
C ALA A 100 7.80 -4.60 -19.63
N THR A 101 8.30 -5.54 -18.82
CA THR A 101 7.63 -6.04 -17.61
C THR A 101 8.47 -5.94 -16.35
N GLU A 102 9.75 -5.56 -16.43
CA GLU A 102 10.65 -5.52 -15.28
C GLU A 102 11.33 -4.17 -15.14
N GLY A 103 11.58 -3.77 -13.90
CA GLY A 103 12.25 -2.53 -13.56
C GLY A 103 12.74 -2.48 -12.11
N LYS A 104 13.18 -1.30 -11.69
CA LYS A 104 13.58 -1.00 -10.32
C LYS A 104 12.80 0.18 -9.75
N PHE A 105 12.44 0.08 -8.48
CA PHE A 105 11.80 1.13 -7.71
C PHE A 105 12.65 1.40 -6.46
N GLY A 106 13.60 2.34 -6.57
CA GLY A 106 14.64 2.50 -5.56
C GLY A 106 15.43 1.19 -5.35
N ASP A 107 15.42 0.66 -4.13
CA ASP A 107 16.07 -0.60 -3.76
C ASP A 107 15.23 -1.85 -4.05
N LEU A 108 13.99 -1.69 -4.54
CA LEU A 108 13.10 -2.81 -4.86
C LEU A 108 13.25 -3.19 -6.33
N THR A 109 13.16 -4.48 -6.63
CA THR A 109 12.84 -4.94 -7.98
C THR A 109 11.34 -4.86 -8.21
N THR A 110 10.93 -4.50 -9.41
CA THR A 110 9.53 -4.35 -9.79
C THR A 110 9.23 -5.20 -11.00
N ALA A 111 8.12 -5.93 -10.97
CA ALA A 111 7.66 -6.71 -12.12
C ALA A 111 6.16 -6.50 -12.36
N LEU A 112 5.77 -6.41 -13.62
CA LEU A 112 4.39 -6.44 -14.08
C LEU A 112 4.08 -7.87 -14.52
N SER A 113 2.94 -8.41 -14.07
CA SER A 113 2.46 -9.72 -14.48
C SER A 113 1.03 -9.64 -14.97
N GLY A 114 0.73 -10.22 -16.14
CA GLY A 114 -0.62 -10.24 -16.72
C GLY A 114 -1.31 -8.86 -16.82
N SER A 115 -2.60 -8.86 -17.15
CA SER A 115 -3.41 -7.65 -17.26
C SER A 115 -3.84 -7.16 -15.86
N GLY A 116 -3.00 -6.36 -15.20
CA GLY A 116 -3.38 -5.65 -13.99
C GLY A 116 -2.65 -6.03 -12.71
N ARG A 117 -1.51 -6.75 -12.75
CA ARG A 117 -0.74 -7.05 -11.53
C ARG A 117 0.67 -6.47 -11.56
N ILE A 118 1.13 -6.10 -10.37
CA ILE A 118 2.47 -5.59 -10.11
C ILE A 118 3.01 -6.19 -8.83
N SER A 119 4.31 -6.46 -8.80
CA SER A 119 5.04 -6.87 -7.61
C SER A 119 6.20 -5.93 -7.32
N PHE A 120 6.48 -5.65 -6.05
CA PHE A 120 7.70 -5.02 -5.56
C PHE A 120 8.41 -5.98 -4.60
N ASN A 121 9.70 -6.22 -4.82
CA ASN A 121 10.45 -7.19 -4.03
C ASN A 121 11.75 -6.56 -3.52
N TRP A 122 12.01 -6.72 -2.23
CA TRP A 122 13.24 -6.34 -1.58
C TRP A 122 13.79 -7.55 -0.82
N GLN A 123 15.11 -7.70 -0.88
CA GLN A 123 15.80 -8.76 -0.18
C GLN A 123 17.20 -8.30 0.21
N LYS A 124 17.58 -8.55 1.47
CA LYS A 124 18.91 -8.23 1.97
C LYS A 124 19.36 -9.21 3.04
N GLN A 125 20.60 -9.68 2.95
CA GLN A 125 21.19 -10.53 3.98
C GLN A 125 21.34 -9.75 5.29
N MET A 126 20.96 -10.34 6.43
CA MET A 126 20.91 -9.68 7.74
C MET A 126 20.09 -8.37 7.70
N GLY A 127 19.06 -8.34 6.86
CA GLY A 127 18.31 -7.13 6.56
C GLY A 127 17.11 -6.95 7.48
N GLU A 128 17.01 -5.77 8.06
CA GLU A 128 15.75 -5.23 8.55
C GLU A 128 14.93 -4.67 7.38
N VAL A 129 13.65 -5.04 7.31
CA VAL A 129 12.72 -4.54 6.28
C VAL A 129 12.44 -3.06 6.54
N PRO A 130 12.84 -2.15 5.63
CA PRO A 130 12.81 -0.72 5.90
C PRO A 130 11.51 -0.04 5.42
N TYR A 131 10.40 -0.79 5.30
CA TYR A 131 9.14 -0.31 4.73
C TYR A 131 7.97 -0.58 5.69
N ARG A 132 7.02 0.37 5.73
CA ARG A 132 5.69 0.25 6.37
C ARG A 132 4.61 0.69 5.39
N LEU A 133 4.34 -0.11 4.37
CA LEU A 133 3.41 0.23 3.29
C LEU A 133 1.97 0.38 3.77
N PHE A 134 1.47 -0.52 4.62
CA PHE A 134 0.11 -0.37 5.12
C PHE A 134 -0.04 0.91 5.96
N GLN A 135 0.98 1.26 6.75
CA GLN A 135 0.99 2.52 7.48
C GLN A 135 1.05 3.74 6.54
N ALA A 136 1.89 3.70 5.50
CA ALA A 136 1.98 4.77 4.50
C ALA A 136 0.65 5.01 3.77
N LEU A 137 -0.10 3.93 3.48
CA LEU A 137 -1.46 3.99 2.90
C LEU A 137 -2.47 4.59 3.88
N ARG A 138 -2.45 4.21 5.17
CA ARG A 138 -3.34 4.78 6.19
C ARG A 138 -3.11 6.28 6.39
N ILE A 139 -1.85 6.71 6.43
CA ILE A 139 -1.47 8.13 6.54
C ILE A 139 -2.04 8.96 5.36
N ARG A 140 -2.24 8.34 4.19
CA ARG A 140 -2.88 8.94 3.00
C ARG A 140 -4.41 8.90 3.02
N GLY A 141 -5.02 8.38 4.08
CA GLY A 141 -6.47 8.20 4.15
C GLY A 141 -7.00 7.06 3.31
N VAL A 142 -6.13 6.16 2.84
CA VAL A 142 -6.59 4.97 2.13
C VAL A 142 -7.25 4.02 3.12
N THR A 143 -8.50 3.64 2.84
CA THR A 143 -9.20 2.65 3.67
C THR A 143 -8.66 1.25 3.33
N LEU A 144 -8.30 0.51 4.38
CA LEU A 144 -7.77 -0.85 4.27
C LEU A 144 -8.71 -1.83 4.97
N GLU A 145 -9.13 -2.88 4.25
CA GLU A 145 -9.96 -3.96 4.79
C GLU A 145 -9.17 -5.28 4.74
N THR A 146 -8.95 -5.91 5.89
CA THR A 146 -8.28 -7.22 5.95
C THR A 146 -9.16 -8.28 5.28
N LEU A 147 -8.61 -8.98 4.29
CA LEU A 147 -9.24 -10.15 3.68
C LEU A 147 -8.80 -11.45 4.37
N GLY A 148 -7.55 -11.50 4.83
CA GLY A 148 -7.05 -12.58 5.68
C GLY A 148 -5.54 -12.63 5.74
N CYS A 149 -5.03 -13.46 6.64
CA CYS A 149 -3.62 -13.69 6.82
C CYS A 149 -3.32 -15.20 6.81
N PRO A 150 -2.46 -15.69 5.91
CA PRO A 150 -1.99 -17.07 5.97
C PRO A 150 -1.10 -17.27 7.20
N THR A 151 -1.15 -18.46 7.78
CA THR A 151 -0.29 -18.87 8.90
C THR A 151 0.79 -19.83 8.42
N PHE A 152 2.05 -19.52 8.68
CA PHE A 152 3.18 -20.37 8.33
C PHE A 152 3.66 -21.19 9.53
N MET A 153 4.41 -22.28 9.27
CA MET A 153 5.00 -23.12 10.32
C MET A 153 6.14 -22.39 11.05
N GLY A 154 5.77 -21.58 12.04
CA GLY A 154 6.70 -20.87 12.91
C GLY A 154 7.02 -19.45 12.46
N PRO A 155 7.40 -18.58 13.40
CA PRO A 155 7.56 -17.14 13.16
C PRO A 155 8.73 -16.78 12.23
N SER A 156 9.69 -17.69 12.06
CA SER A 156 10.88 -17.49 11.21
C SER A 156 10.58 -17.56 9.71
N LEU A 157 9.35 -17.95 9.32
CA LEU A 157 8.91 -18.01 7.93
C LEU A 157 8.21 -16.73 7.48
N GLY A 158 8.29 -15.67 8.29
CA GLY A 158 7.69 -14.39 7.97
C GLY A 158 6.18 -14.36 8.23
N ARG A 159 5.58 -13.25 7.81
CA ARG A 159 4.17 -12.93 8.00
C ARG A 159 3.64 -12.36 6.70
N GLU A 160 2.38 -12.63 6.42
CA GLU A 160 1.70 -12.13 5.24
C GLU A 160 0.31 -11.65 5.61
N LYS A 161 -0.15 -10.59 4.93
CA LYS A 161 -1.50 -10.06 5.08
C LYS A 161 -2.03 -9.65 3.71
N VAL A 162 -3.25 -10.10 3.42
CA VAL A 162 -3.98 -9.76 2.21
C VAL A 162 -5.08 -8.78 2.58
N MET A 163 -5.13 -7.65 1.88
CA MET A 163 -6.09 -6.58 2.10
C MET A 163 -6.80 -6.18 0.80
N LEU A 164 -8.02 -5.68 0.97
CA LEU A 164 -8.70 -4.88 -0.02
C LEU A 164 -8.39 -3.41 0.26
N VAL A 165 -7.75 -2.76 -0.71
CA VAL A 165 -7.32 -1.35 -0.64
C VAL A 165 -8.36 -0.49 -1.33
N LYS A 166 -8.89 0.52 -0.63
CA LYS A 166 -9.97 1.39 -1.09
C LYS A 166 -9.53 2.85 -1.09
N PRO A 167 -8.83 3.30 -2.13
CA PRO A 167 -8.56 4.72 -2.33
C PRO A 167 -9.84 5.48 -2.69
N GLU A 168 -9.96 6.72 -2.23
CA GLU A 168 -11.11 7.57 -2.55
C GLU A 168 -11.19 7.86 -4.07
N GLY A 169 -12.41 7.84 -4.62
CA GLY A 169 -12.67 8.15 -6.03
C GLY A 169 -12.13 7.13 -7.04
N ARG A 170 -11.59 5.99 -6.56
CA ARG A 170 -10.92 4.98 -7.38
C ARG A 170 -11.48 3.58 -7.09
N ILE A 171 -11.25 2.67 -8.02
CA ILE A 171 -11.66 1.28 -7.93
C ILE A 171 -10.77 0.55 -6.91
N PRO A 172 -11.35 -0.19 -5.94
CA PRO A 172 -10.58 -0.99 -5.01
C PRO A 172 -9.72 -2.06 -5.69
N PHE A 173 -8.58 -2.36 -5.08
CA PHE A 173 -7.66 -3.40 -5.56
C PHE A 173 -7.18 -4.28 -4.42
N VAL A 174 -6.73 -5.49 -4.74
CA VAL A 174 -6.23 -6.44 -3.74
C VAL A 174 -4.72 -6.24 -3.59
N LEU A 175 -4.25 -6.20 -2.35
CA LEU A 175 -2.84 -6.03 -2.00
C LEU A 175 -2.44 -7.13 -1.02
N ALA A 176 -1.38 -7.85 -1.32
CA ALA A 176 -0.73 -8.77 -0.40
C ALA A 176 0.66 -8.25 -0.06
N VAL A 177 0.97 -8.20 1.22
CA VAL A 177 2.30 -7.84 1.72
C VAL A 177 2.82 -9.04 2.50
N TYR A 178 4.03 -9.48 2.17
CA TYR A 178 4.78 -10.47 2.93
C TYR A 178 6.07 -9.84 3.43
N SER A 179 6.39 -10.09 4.70
CA SER A 179 7.59 -9.60 5.35
C SER A 179 8.21 -10.71 6.19
N ARG A 180 9.51 -10.86 6.05
CA ARG A 180 10.33 -11.76 6.86
C ARG A 180 11.51 -10.96 7.39
N TYR A 181 11.51 -10.74 8.70
CA TYR A 181 12.62 -10.13 9.40
C TYR A 181 13.70 -11.18 9.68
N ALA A 182 14.96 -10.87 9.35
CA ALA A 182 16.08 -11.77 9.61
C ALA A 182 17.36 -10.98 9.92
N PRO A 183 17.52 -10.50 11.17
CA PRO A 183 18.62 -9.60 11.54
C PRO A 183 19.93 -10.33 11.88
N THR A 184 19.91 -11.66 12.04
CA THR A 184 21.05 -12.44 12.52
C THR A 184 21.51 -13.51 11.53
N GLY A 185 22.81 -13.74 11.45
CA GLY A 185 23.39 -14.88 10.74
C GLY A 185 23.42 -14.71 9.23
N THR A 186 23.27 -15.80 8.48
CA THR A 186 23.35 -15.80 7.01
C THR A 186 22.00 -15.63 6.32
N GLU A 187 20.93 -15.44 7.09
CA GLU A 187 19.56 -15.37 6.58
C GLU A 187 19.26 -14.05 5.85
N TYR A 188 18.23 -14.09 5.01
CA TYR A 188 17.77 -12.93 4.25
C TYR A 188 16.50 -12.36 4.87
N GLY A 189 16.53 -11.05 5.10
CA GLY A 189 15.32 -10.26 5.23
C GLY A 189 14.64 -10.20 3.87
N VAL A 190 13.33 -10.37 3.84
CA VAL A 190 12.52 -10.36 2.62
C VAL A 190 11.32 -9.47 2.82
N TYR A 191 10.99 -8.72 1.78
CA TYR A 191 9.78 -7.93 1.69
C TYR A 191 9.21 -8.05 0.28
N GLU A 192 7.99 -8.54 0.16
CA GLU A 192 7.30 -8.77 -1.10
C GLU A 192 5.93 -8.09 -1.04
N VAL A 193 5.60 -7.34 -2.08
CA VAL A 193 4.33 -6.63 -2.21
C VAL A 193 3.75 -6.99 -3.55
N ASP A 194 2.54 -7.54 -3.58
CA ASP A 194 1.85 -7.91 -4.80
C ASP A 194 0.47 -7.26 -4.83
N ALA A 195 0.16 -6.57 -5.92
CA ALA A 195 -1.14 -5.93 -6.11
C ALA A 195 -1.85 -6.48 -7.35
N ASP A 196 -3.17 -6.58 -7.26
CA ASP A 196 -4.07 -6.98 -8.35
C ASP A 196 -5.19 -5.95 -8.54
N PHE A 197 -5.15 -5.27 -9.69
CA PHE A 197 -6.06 -4.22 -10.12
C PHE A 197 -7.18 -4.73 -11.04
N SER A 198 -7.37 -6.05 -11.17
CA SER A 198 -8.43 -6.64 -12.00
C SER A 198 -9.86 -6.40 -11.46
N GLY A 199 -9.98 -5.94 -10.22
CA GLY A 199 -11.26 -5.79 -9.52
C GLY A 199 -11.81 -7.10 -8.93
N ALA A 200 -11.13 -8.23 -9.14
CA ALA A 200 -11.50 -9.49 -8.53
C ALA A 200 -11.06 -9.53 -7.05
N VAL A 201 -12.03 -9.52 -6.13
CA VAL A 201 -11.77 -9.68 -4.69
C VAL A 201 -11.87 -11.17 -4.34
N PRO A 202 -10.81 -11.81 -3.81
CA PRO A 202 -10.83 -13.22 -3.46
C PRO A 202 -11.76 -13.46 -2.27
N ASP A 203 -12.59 -14.50 -2.37
CA ASP A 203 -13.32 -15.02 -1.23
C ASP A 203 -12.42 -15.88 -0.33
N ARG A 204 -12.96 -16.34 0.81
CA ARG A 204 -12.20 -17.17 1.76
C ARG A 204 -11.67 -18.47 1.16
N ALA A 205 -12.40 -19.09 0.24
CA ALA A 205 -11.97 -20.33 -0.41
C ALA A 205 -10.88 -20.07 -1.46
N ALA A 206 -10.89 -18.90 -2.11
CA ALA A 206 -9.83 -18.43 -2.99
C ALA A 206 -8.56 -18.14 -2.20
N LEU A 207 -8.66 -17.41 -1.09
CA LEU A 207 -7.54 -17.16 -0.18
C LEU A 207 -6.90 -18.46 0.31
N ALA A 208 -7.71 -19.39 0.85
CA ALA A 208 -7.24 -20.69 1.33
C ALA A 208 -6.53 -21.53 0.24
N ALA A 209 -6.90 -21.32 -1.03
CA ALA A 209 -6.30 -22.00 -2.18
C ALA A 209 -5.12 -21.24 -2.80
N GLY A 210 -4.63 -20.15 -2.19
CA GLY A 210 -3.53 -19.36 -2.74
C GLY A 210 -3.92 -18.49 -3.95
N ARG A 211 -5.22 -18.27 -4.19
CA ARG A 211 -5.74 -17.54 -5.36
C ARG A 211 -5.91 -16.05 -5.07
N TYR A 212 -4.79 -15.37 -4.89
CA TYR A 212 -4.68 -13.92 -4.63
C TYR A 212 -3.27 -13.46 -5.11
N PRO A 213 -2.99 -12.15 -5.25
CA PRO A 213 -1.66 -11.69 -5.69
C PRO A 213 -0.54 -12.17 -4.75
N GLY A 214 0.51 -12.77 -5.31
CA GLY A 214 1.62 -13.38 -4.55
C GLY A 214 1.30 -14.73 -3.88
N GLY A 215 0.06 -15.21 -3.97
CA GLY A 215 -0.32 -16.53 -3.46
C GLY A 215 0.35 -17.66 -4.25
N GLY A 216 0.84 -18.67 -3.53
CA GLY A 216 1.47 -19.86 -4.14
C GLY A 216 3.00 -19.83 -4.24
N GLY A 217 3.67 -18.83 -3.66
CA GLY A 217 5.13 -18.84 -3.52
C GLY A 217 5.69 -17.56 -2.93
N ARG A 218 5.92 -17.57 -1.61
CA ARG A 218 6.67 -16.53 -0.87
C ARG A 218 8.10 -16.97 -0.68
N ALA A 219 9.08 -16.06 -0.82
CA ALA A 219 10.46 -16.45 -0.59
C ALA A 219 10.66 -16.92 0.87
N PHE A 220 11.27 -18.10 1.00
CA PHE A 220 11.54 -18.79 2.27
C PHE A 220 10.31 -19.20 3.09
N ALA A 221 9.09 -19.00 2.59
CA ALA A 221 7.91 -19.58 3.21
C ALA A 221 7.51 -20.87 2.48
N GLY A 222 7.10 -21.88 3.25
CA GLY A 222 6.40 -23.04 2.71
C GLY A 222 4.94 -22.69 2.37
N GLU A 223 4.16 -23.70 2.00
CA GLU A 223 2.72 -23.52 1.85
C GLU A 223 2.09 -23.07 3.19
N PRO A 224 1.09 -22.17 3.16
CA PRO A 224 0.31 -21.82 4.35
C PRO A 224 -0.29 -23.06 5.01
N THR A 225 -0.21 -23.11 6.34
CA THR A 225 -0.84 -24.17 7.15
C THR A 225 -2.26 -23.85 7.60
N GLY A 226 -2.69 -22.61 7.39
CA GLY A 226 -3.97 -22.11 7.88
C GLY A 226 -4.17 -20.65 7.52
N TRP A 227 -5.33 -20.11 7.92
CA TRP A 227 -5.75 -18.74 7.64
C TRP A 227 -6.50 -18.16 8.84
N VAL A 228 -6.17 -16.92 9.19
CA VAL A 228 -6.90 -16.12 10.18
C VAL A 228 -7.55 -14.92 9.52
N ALA A 229 -8.69 -14.48 10.06
CA ALA A 229 -9.45 -13.37 9.52
C ALA A 229 -8.78 -12.01 9.77
N ASP A 230 -8.02 -11.90 10.85
CA ASP A 230 -7.28 -10.70 11.20
C ASP A 230 -5.93 -11.04 11.82
N CYS A 231 -4.97 -10.15 11.64
CA CYS A 231 -3.63 -10.25 12.18
C CYS A 231 -2.97 -8.85 12.16
N PRO A 232 -1.88 -8.64 12.93
CA PRO A 232 -1.11 -7.41 12.83
C PRO A 232 -0.60 -7.20 11.40
N ASP A 233 -0.08 -6.02 11.08
CA ASP A 233 0.54 -5.80 9.77
C ASP A 233 1.87 -6.55 9.69
N PRO A 234 2.23 -7.18 8.56
CA PRO A 234 3.41 -8.05 8.44
C PRO A 234 4.74 -7.37 8.79
N GLU A 235 4.75 -6.06 8.67
CA GLU A 235 5.92 -5.21 8.81
C GLU A 235 6.21 -4.86 10.29
N ASN A 236 5.26 -5.15 11.20
CA ASN A 236 5.35 -4.88 12.65
C ASN A 236 5.76 -6.08 13.50
#